data_AF-A0A5S4EYX7-F1
#
_entry.id   AF-A0A5S4EYX7-F1
#
_cell.length_a   1.000
_cell.length_b   1.000
_cell.length_c   1.000
_cell.angle_alpha   90.00
_cell.angle_beta   90.00
_cell.angle_gamma   90.00
#
_symmetry.space_group_name_H-M   'P 1'
#
loop_
_entity.id
_entity.type
_entity.pdbx_description
1 polymer ?
#
loop_
_entity_poly.entity_id
_entity_poly.type
_entity_poly.pdbx_seq_one_letter_code
_entity_poly.pdbx_strand_id
1 'polypeptide(L)'
;MRAHPVPGHARRSGAGAAALAEPGVRAGATTLAGRPARHRPPGPRVTTAGSCAGGGPPGRRPGRRPDVALRRPGSPPVTPGSAVLRTLTPPDTAVLGTGRLHAAITAAFAPGRVAATGTWNEPTPPHEPALPDHATALVTVSDASDEREYPALTRLAADRGIPWLPVRVDAGWVLLGPAVRPPAAGCPTCVARRRDANRADAHGRDAMRERFGAELAARPSGLLTRAMATAVAALAAAELDRLREDRATALTAGALLRLSVATGLVRRHPFLPDPLCPD
;
A
#
# COMPACT_ATOMS: atom_id res chain seq x y z
N MET A 1 37.09 -38.89 14.62
CA MET A 1 35.85 -38.08 14.79
C MET A 1 34.69 -39.04 14.94
N ARG A 2 34.11 -39.15 16.14
CA ARG A 2 33.02 -40.10 16.47
C ARG A 2 31.67 -39.40 16.29
N ALA A 3 30.77 -40.01 15.52
CA ALA A 3 29.41 -39.55 15.30
C ALA A 3 28.54 -39.88 16.53
N HIS A 4 27.78 -38.90 17.00
CA HIS A 4 26.74 -39.08 18.02
C HIS A 4 25.42 -39.52 17.36
N PRO A 5 24.69 -40.49 17.93
CA PRO A 5 23.36 -40.86 17.47
C PRO A 5 22.29 -39.91 18.04
N VAL A 6 21.33 -39.52 17.20
CA VAL A 6 20.13 -38.77 17.58
C VAL A 6 19.04 -39.78 17.98
N PRO A 7 18.36 -39.61 19.13
CA PRO A 7 17.28 -40.51 19.54
C PRO A 7 15.96 -40.19 18.81
N GLY A 8 15.32 -41.24 18.32
CA GLY A 8 14.01 -41.18 17.68
C GLY A 8 12.85 -41.03 18.67
N HIS A 9 11.87 -40.21 18.30
CA HIS A 9 10.60 -40.12 19.01
C HIS A 9 9.54 -40.99 18.33
N ALA A 10 9.05 -41.96 19.09
CA ALA A 10 7.93 -42.82 18.72
C ALA A 10 6.58 -42.18 19.08
N ARG A 11 5.68 -42.23 18.10
CA ARG A 11 4.20 -42.29 18.10
C ARG A 11 3.44 -41.99 19.40
N ARG A 12 2.38 -41.18 19.29
CA ARG A 12 1.06 -41.51 19.85
C ARG A 12 -0.06 -41.11 18.89
N SER A 13 -0.71 -42.15 18.35
CA SER A 13 -2.03 -42.10 17.72
C SER A 13 -3.08 -42.04 18.83
N GLY A 14 -4.01 -41.10 18.74
CA GLY A 14 -5.16 -41.00 19.64
C GLY A 14 -6.40 -40.64 18.85
N ALA A 15 -7.17 -41.66 18.51
CA ALA A 15 -8.54 -41.52 18.03
C ALA A 15 -9.45 -41.09 19.19
N GLY A 16 -10.34 -40.13 18.93
CA GLY A 16 -11.34 -39.68 19.89
C GLY A 16 -12.51 -39.04 19.15
N ALA A 17 -13.44 -39.87 18.71
CA ALA A 17 -14.76 -39.44 18.27
C ALA A 17 -15.59 -39.09 19.52
N ALA A 18 -16.10 -37.86 19.60
CA ALA A 18 -17.10 -37.47 20.56
C ALA A 18 -18.15 -36.60 19.86
N ALA A 19 -19.34 -37.17 19.73
CA ALA A 19 -20.56 -36.50 19.32
C ALA A 19 -21.05 -35.55 20.43
N LEU A 20 -21.41 -34.33 20.04
CA LEU A 20 -22.21 -33.37 20.82
C LEU A 20 -23.20 -32.77 19.81
N ALA A 21 -24.43 -33.27 19.74
CA ALA A 21 -25.57 -32.87 20.57
C ALA A 21 -25.85 -31.35 20.46
N GLU A 22 -26.72 -30.99 19.51
CA GLU A 22 -27.29 -29.65 19.40
C GLU A 22 -28.33 -29.40 20.51
N PRO A 23 -28.26 -28.29 21.27
CA PRO A 23 -29.36 -27.83 22.09
C PRO A 23 -30.23 -26.84 21.32
N GLY A 24 -31.54 -27.05 21.44
CA GLY A 24 -32.58 -26.34 20.72
C GLY A 24 -32.72 -24.86 21.08
N VAL A 25 -33.15 -24.12 20.06
CA VAL A 25 -33.53 -22.71 20.11
C VAL A 25 -34.82 -22.56 20.92
N ARG A 26 -34.73 -21.99 22.13
CA ARG A 26 -35.87 -21.40 22.85
C ARG A 26 -35.84 -19.88 22.68
N ALA A 27 -36.87 -19.36 22.02
CA ALA A 27 -37.17 -17.94 21.95
C ALA A 27 -37.57 -17.44 23.35
N GLY A 28 -36.74 -16.59 23.94
CA GLY A 28 -37.03 -15.86 25.17
C GLY A 28 -37.18 -14.37 24.86
N ALA A 29 -38.41 -13.87 24.97
CA ALA A 29 -38.72 -12.45 24.90
C ALA A 29 -37.96 -11.70 26.02
N THR A 30 -37.15 -10.71 25.66
CA THR A 30 -36.47 -9.84 26.62
C THR A 30 -37.17 -8.50 26.69
N THR A 31 -37.75 -8.25 27.86
CA THR A 31 -38.38 -7.01 28.30
C THR A 31 -37.36 -5.87 28.32
N LEU A 32 -37.68 -4.74 27.67
CA LEU A 32 -36.95 -3.48 27.84
C LEU A 32 -37.20 -2.94 29.26
N ALA A 33 -36.16 -2.86 30.08
CA ALA A 33 -36.19 -2.10 31.32
C ALA A 33 -34.88 -1.30 31.49
N GLY A 34 -35.03 0.02 31.65
CA GLY A 34 -34.14 0.86 32.45
C GLY A 34 -32.75 1.18 31.89
N ARG A 35 -32.64 2.27 31.11
CA ARG A 35 -31.36 2.99 30.93
C ARG A 35 -31.10 3.86 32.18
N PRO A 36 -30.00 3.68 32.92
CA PRO A 36 -29.60 4.65 33.94
C PRO A 36 -29.02 5.91 33.29
N ALA A 37 -29.33 7.05 33.92
CA ALA A 37 -28.88 8.38 33.52
C ALA A 37 -27.35 8.47 33.49
N ARG A 38 -26.80 8.91 32.35
CA ARG A 38 -25.37 9.16 32.21
C ARG A 38 -25.04 10.49 32.86
N HIS A 39 -24.24 10.44 33.93
CA HIS A 39 -23.52 11.58 34.47
C HIS A 39 -22.61 12.16 33.38
N ARG A 40 -22.83 13.43 33.04
CA ARG A 40 -22.04 14.21 32.10
C ARG A 40 -20.90 14.86 32.90
N PRO A 41 -19.61 14.55 32.65
CA PRO A 41 -18.52 15.27 33.30
C PRO A 41 -18.46 16.72 32.81
N PRO A 42 -18.03 17.68 33.67
CA PRO A 42 -17.90 19.08 33.29
C PRO A 42 -16.82 19.24 32.21
N GLY A 43 -17.18 19.90 31.12
CA GLY A 43 -16.25 20.20 30.02
C GLY A 43 -15.18 21.23 30.42
N PRO A 44 -14.04 21.25 29.72
CA PRO A 44 -12.97 22.21 29.97
C PRO A 44 -13.42 23.64 29.65
N ARG A 45 -13.10 24.56 30.56
CA ARG A 45 -13.29 26.01 30.38
C ARG A 45 -12.42 26.50 29.22
N VAL A 46 -13.07 26.97 28.16
CA VAL A 46 -12.43 27.73 27.09
C VAL A 46 -12.15 29.14 27.63
N THR A 47 -10.88 29.43 27.93
CA THR A 47 -10.41 30.78 28.19
C THR A 47 -10.28 31.52 26.86
N THR A 48 -11.08 32.56 26.69
CA THR A 48 -11.09 33.47 25.55
C THR A 48 -9.90 34.43 25.57
N ALA A 49 -9.21 34.49 24.43
CA ALA A 49 -8.66 35.66 23.76
C ALA A 49 -8.00 36.78 24.61
N GLY A 50 -6.67 36.71 24.71
CA GLY A 50 -5.82 37.88 24.86
C GLY A 50 -5.54 38.50 23.50
N SER A 51 -6.15 39.65 23.24
CA SER A 51 -5.84 40.54 22.12
C SER A 51 -4.46 41.16 22.32
N CYS A 52 -3.55 40.97 21.35
CA CYS A 52 -2.33 41.76 21.22
C CYS A 52 -2.29 42.32 19.80
N ALA A 53 -2.83 43.52 19.66
CA ALA A 53 -2.55 44.40 18.54
C ALA A 53 -1.08 44.83 18.63
N GLY A 54 -0.27 44.41 17.66
CA GLY A 54 1.10 44.86 17.49
C GLY A 54 1.33 45.21 16.02
N GLY A 55 1.28 46.50 15.70
CA GLY A 55 1.57 47.02 14.38
C GLY A 55 3.04 46.82 14.02
N GLY A 56 3.29 46.21 12.86
CA GLY A 56 4.61 46.13 12.24
C GLY A 56 4.74 47.14 11.10
N PRO A 57 5.90 47.80 10.93
CA PRO A 57 6.12 48.84 9.92
C PRO A 57 6.22 48.28 8.49
N PRO A 58 5.96 49.11 7.45
CA PRO A 58 6.06 48.71 6.05
C PRO A 58 7.52 48.48 5.61
N GLY A 59 7.92 47.21 5.54
CA GLY A 59 9.23 46.77 5.06
C GLY A 59 9.32 46.77 3.53
N ARG A 60 10.13 47.71 3.02
CA ARG A 60 10.82 47.80 1.73
C ARG A 60 10.64 46.64 0.71
N ARG A 61 10.17 47.00 -0.48
CA ARG A 61 10.19 46.18 -1.70
C ARG A 61 11.64 45.84 -2.11
N PRO A 62 11.98 44.56 -2.38
CA PRO A 62 13.27 44.22 -2.99
C PRO A 62 13.27 44.60 -4.47
N GLY A 63 14.38 45.21 -4.89
CA GLY A 63 14.62 45.70 -6.23
C GLY A 63 14.61 44.59 -7.29
N ARG A 64 13.99 44.94 -8.42
CA ARG A 64 13.96 44.21 -9.69
C ARG A 64 15.40 44.04 -10.20
N ARG A 65 15.92 42.81 -10.23
CA ARG A 65 17.20 42.50 -10.88
C ARG A 65 17.02 42.57 -12.40
N PRO A 66 17.99 43.11 -13.16
CA PRO A 66 17.95 43.12 -14.62
C PRO A 66 18.12 41.70 -15.18
N ASP A 67 17.33 41.39 -16.21
CA ASP A 67 17.40 40.15 -17.00
C ASP A 67 18.77 40.01 -17.66
N VAL A 68 19.57 39.05 -17.17
CA VAL A 68 20.78 38.59 -17.86
C VAL A 68 20.35 37.51 -18.84
N ALA A 69 20.24 37.89 -20.12
CA ALA A 69 19.98 36.98 -21.23
C ALA A 69 21.18 36.02 -21.42
N LEU A 70 21.10 34.84 -20.81
CA LEU A 70 21.99 33.72 -21.08
C LEU A 70 21.68 33.16 -22.49
N ARG A 71 22.50 33.55 -23.47
CA ARG A 71 22.55 32.90 -24.79
C ARG A 71 22.90 31.41 -24.59
N ARG A 72 21.97 30.51 -24.91
CA ARG A 72 22.24 29.07 -25.00
C ARG A 72 23.12 28.80 -26.23
N PRO A 73 24.22 28.06 -26.12
CA PRO A 73 24.96 27.57 -27.27
C PRO A 73 24.06 26.62 -28.08
N GLY A 74 24.08 26.80 -29.41
CA GLY A 74 23.20 26.09 -30.35
C GLY A 74 23.38 24.57 -30.27
N SER A 75 22.26 23.86 -30.15
CA SER A 75 22.22 22.41 -30.29
C SER A 75 22.66 22.03 -31.72
N PRO A 76 23.53 21.02 -31.89
CA PRO A 76 23.88 20.51 -33.21
C PRO A 76 22.64 19.91 -33.90
N PRO A 77 22.58 19.94 -35.24
CA PRO A 77 21.48 19.37 -36.01
C PRO A 77 21.38 17.87 -35.73
N VAL A 78 20.22 17.44 -35.23
CA VAL A 78 19.89 16.02 -35.07
C VAL A 78 19.62 15.46 -36.47
N THR A 79 20.54 14.65 -36.97
CA THR A 79 20.32 13.85 -38.18
C THR A 79 19.21 12.84 -37.90
N PRO A 80 18.12 12.77 -38.68
CA PRO A 80 17.10 11.74 -38.51
C PRO A 80 17.69 10.39 -38.90
N GLY A 81 18.22 9.68 -37.91
CA GLY A 81 18.61 8.28 -38.04
C GLY A 81 17.37 7.43 -38.26
N SER A 82 17.40 6.62 -39.30
CA SER A 82 16.36 5.66 -39.69
C SER A 82 15.80 4.94 -38.47
N ALA A 83 14.58 5.28 -38.07
CA ALA A 83 13.91 4.68 -36.92
C ALA A 83 13.51 3.25 -37.29
N VAL A 84 14.35 2.29 -36.88
CA VAL A 84 13.95 0.89 -36.84
C VAL A 84 12.76 0.82 -35.89
N LEU A 85 11.56 0.62 -36.45
CA LEU A 85 10.35 0.27 -35.72
C LEU A 85 10.62 -1.04 -34.99
N ARG A 86 11.21 -0.96 -33.80
CA ARG A 86 11.19 -2.07 -32.86
C ARG A 86 9.72 -2.22 -32.48
N THR A 87 9.11 -3.32 -32.91
CA THR A 87 7.92 -3.86 -32.28
C THR A 87 8.31 -4.13 -30.82
N LEU A 88 8.12 -3.14 -29.96
CA LEU A 88 8.30 -3.30 -28.53
C LEU A 88 7.18 -4.24 -28.10
N THR A 89 7.54 -5.49 -27.78
CA THR A 89 6.65 -6.39 -27.05
C THR A 89 6.11 -5.60 -25.86
N PRO A 90 4.78 -5.53 -25.68
CA PRO A 90 4.19 -4.74 -24.60
C PRO A 90 4.82 -5.18 -23.27
N PRO A 91 5.21 -4.23 -22.40
CA PRO A 91 5.89 -4.58 -21.17
C PRO A 91 4.93 -5.32 -20.25
N ASP A 92 5.39 -6.49 -19.84
CA ASP A 92 4.61 -7.46 -19.10
C ASP A 92 4.52 -7.11 -17.61
N THR A 93 3.29 -7.03 -17.09
CA THR A 93 2.99 -6.79 -15.66
C THR A 93 2.60 -8.11 -15.00
N ALA A 94 3.21 -8.43 -13.87
CA ALA A 94 2.65 -9.43 -12.98
C ALA A 94 1.69 -8.75 -11.99
N VAL A 95 0.48 -9.30 -11.83
CA VAL A 95 -0.51 -8.81 -10.87
C VAL A 95 -0.79 -9.91 -9.87
N LEU A 96 -0.43 -9.69 -8.61
CA LEU A 96 -0.59 -10.67 -7.54
C LEU A 96 -1.59 -10.15 -6.50
N GLY A 97 -2.62 -10.92 -6.19
CA GLY A 97 -3.64 -10.47 -5.25
C GLY A 97 -4.96 -11.20 -5.38
N THR A 98 -5.96 -10.70 -4.67
CA THR A 98 -7.34 -11.18 -4.77
C THR A 98 -8.34 -10.03 -4.64
N GLY A 99 -9.61 -10.32 -4.92
CA GLY A 99 -10.70 -9.37 -4.70
C GLY A 99 -11.01 -8.46 -5.89
N ARG A 100 -11.82 -7.44 -5.61
CA ARG A 100 -12.39 -6.48 -6.54
C ARG A 100 -11.33 -5.55 -7.12
N LEU A 101 -10.36 -5.09 -6.32
CA LEU A 101 -9.23 -4.32 -6.85
C LEU A 101 -8.39 -5.17 -7.80
N HIS A 102 -8.12 -6.42 -7.44
CA HIS A 102 -7.34 -7.33 -8.31
C HIS A 102 -8.05 -7.51 -9.65
N ALA A 103 -9.35 -7.85 -9.64
CA ALA A 103 -10.14 -8.00 -10.86
C ALA A 103 -10.16 -6.71 -11.71
N ALA A 104 -10.33 -5.55 -11.07
CA ALA A 104 -10.36 -4.27 -11.78
C ALA A 104 -9.00 -3.90 -12.37
N ILE A 105 -7.91 -4.10 -11.63
CA ILE A 105 -6.53 -3.81 -12.07
C ILE A 105 -6.16 -4.71 -13.24
N THR A 106 -6.40 -6.02 -13.13
CA THR A 106 -6.18 -6.97 -14.23
C THR A 106 -6.96 -6.58 -15.48
N ALA A 107 -8.23 -6.17 -15.35
CA ALA A 107 -9.07 -5.75 -16.46
C ALA A 107 -8.67 -4.39 -17.08
N ALA A 108 -7.97 -3.53 -16.33
CA ALA A 108 -7.52 -2.22 -16.83
C ALA A 108 -6.29 -2.33 -17.74
N PHE A 109 -5.55 -3.44 -17.70
CA PHE A 109 -4.47 -3.69 -18.64
C PHE A 109 -5.02 -4.14 -19.99
N ALA A 110 -4.44 -3.59 -21.06
CA ALA A 110 -4.73 -4.08 -22.40
C ALA A 110 -4.42 -5.59 -22.51
N PRO A 111 -5.18 -6.34 -23.32
CA PRO A 111 -4.88 -7.75 -23.58
C PRO A 111 -3.40 -7.92 -23.97
N GLY A 112 -2.70 -8.83 -23.29
CA GLY A 112 -1.27 -9.08 -23.52
C GLY A 112 -0.31 -8.18 -22.72
N ARG A 113 -0.78 -7.31 -21.81
CA ARG A 113 0.10 -6.57 -20.86
C ARG A 113 0.18 -7.20 -19.47
N VAL A 114 -0.58 -8.27 -19.23
CA VAL A 114 -0.56 -9.04 -17.98
C VAL A 114 0.10 -10.38 -18.27
N ALA A 115 1.31 -10.57 -17.75
CA ALA A 115 2.07 -11.80 -17.92
C ALA A 115 1.64 -12.90 -16.97
N ALA A 116 1.16 -12.53 -15.79
CA ALA A 116 0.61 -13.46 -14.82
C ALA A 116 -0.38 -12.77 -13.90
N THR A 117 -1.42 -13.51 -13.55
CA THR A 117 -2.31 -13.24 -12.44
C THR A 117 -2.17 -14.36 -11.43
N GLY A 118 -1.93 -14.04 -10.17
CA GLY A 118 -1.76 -15.04 -9.12
C GLY A 118 -2.43 -14.63 -7.83
N THR A 119 -2.84 -15.62 -7.02
CA THR A 119 -3.31 -15.38 -5.66
C THR A 119 -2.25 -15.84 -4.66
N TRP A 120 -2.13 -15.15 -3.53
CA TRP A 120 -1.21 -15.52 -2.44
C TRP A 120 -1.74 -16.63 -1.52
N ASN A 121 -3.00 -17.05 -1.73
CA ASN A 121 -3.76 -17.81 -0.73
C ASN A 121 -3.55 -19.32 -0.79
N GLU A 122 -2.53 -19.83 -1.46
CA GLU A 122 -2.13 -21.22 -1.23
C GLU A 122 -1.03 -21.25 -0.15
N PRO A 123 -1.36 -21.71 1.08
CA PRO A 123 -0.40 -21.92 2.16
C PRO A 123 0.43 -23.18 1.86
N THR A 124 1.03 -23.24 0.69
CA THR A 124 1.97 -24.28 0.29
C THR A 124 3.38 -23.74 0.53
N PRO A 125 3.95 -23.89 1.73
CA PRO A 125 5.38 -23.65 1.90
C PRO A 125 6.16 -24.64 1.01
N PRO A 126 7.24 -24.21 0.32
CA PRO A 126 7.81 -22.88 0.21
C PRO A 126 7.89 -22.45 -1.27
N HIS A 127 6.76 -22.28 -1.96
CA HIS A 127 6.82 -21.73 -3.30
C HIS A 127 6.70 -20.22 -3.23
N GLU A 128 7.85 -19.55 -3.36
CA GLU A 128 7.88 -18.17 -3.82
C GLU A 128 6.99 -18.05 -5.05
N PRO A 129 6.15 -17.00 -5.15
CA PRO A 129 5.32 -16.82 -6.32
C PRO A 129 6.21 -16.78 -7.56
N ALA A 130 6.03 -17.73 -8.45
CA ALA A 130 6.80 -17.78 -9.69
C ALA A 130 6.34 -16.61 -10.58
N LEU A 131 7.14 -15.54 -10.62
CA LEU A 131 6.97 -14.48 -11.60
C LEU A 131 7.46 -14.99 -12.95
N PRO A 132 6.70 -14.78 -14.04
CA PRO A 132 7.17 -15.03 -15.38
C PRO A 132 8.51 -14.34 -15.61
N ASP A 133 9.44 -15.00 -16.31
CA ASP A 133 10.80 -14.48 -16.52
C ASP A 133 10.82 -13.15 -17.28
N HIS A 134 9.77 -12.87 -18.05
CA HIS A 134 9.62 -11.64 -18.83
C HIS A 134 8.88 -10.52 -18.09
N ALA A 135 8.44 -10.72 -16.83
CA ALA A 135 7.77 -9.67 -16.08
C ALA A 135 8.70 -8.48 -15.84
N THR A 136 8.26 -7.29 -16.22
CA THR A 136 9.04 -6.03 -16.14
C THR A 136 8.65 -5.15 -14.96
N ALA A 137 7.49 -5.43 -14.36
CA ALA A 137 6.98 -4.76 -13.18
C ALA A 137 5.99 -5.67 -12.44
N LEU A 138 5.80 -5.40 -11.16
CA LEU A 138 4.92 -6.15 -10.28
C LEU A 138 3.90 -5.24 -9.58
N VAL A 139 2.65 -5.67 -9.49
CA VAL A 139 1.62 -5.02 -8.66
C VAL A 139 1.09 -6.03 -7.67
N THR A 140 0.98 -5.61 -6.42
CA THR A 140 0.36 -6.44 -5.39
C THR A 140 -0.92 -5.79 -4.93
N VAL A 141 -2.01 -6.55 -4.87
CA VAL A 141 -3.35 -6.00 -4.70
C VAL A 141 -4.09 -6.69 -3.57
N SER A 142 -4.63 -5.91 -2.64
CA SER A 142 -5.52 -6.41 -1.58
C SER A 142 -6.72 -5.47 -1.36
N ASP A 143 -7.92 -6.04 -1.24
CA ASP A 143 -9.12 -5.31 -0.83
C ASP A 143 -9.16 -5.02 0.68
N ALA A 144 -8.12 -5.45 1.41
CA ALA A 144 -7.95 -5.35 2.85
C ALA A 144 -6.60 -4.72 3.20
N SER A 145 -6.29 -4.61 4.50
CA SER A 145 -5.04 -4.00 4.98
C SER A 145 -3.88 -5.01 5.04
N ASP A 146 -3.84 -5.96 4.09
CA ASP A 146 -2.86 -7.04 4.09
C ASP A 146 -1.48 -6.57 3.59
N GLU A 147 -0.47 -6.77 4.43
CA GLU A 147 0.93 -6.40 4.17
C GLU A 147 1.89 -7.59 4.38
N ARG A 148 1.35 -8.79 4.69
CA ARG A 148 2.15 -9.96 5.12
C ARG A 148 3.19 -10.39 4.09
N GLU A 149 2.88 -10.22 2.82
CA GLU A 149 3.73 -10.67 1.70
C GLU A 149 4.83 -9.66 1.33
N TYR A 150 4.80 -8.44 1.87
CA TYR A 150 5.71 -7.37 1.44
C TYR A 150 7.21 -7.71 1.59
N PRO A 151 7.67 -8.42 2.64
CA PRO A 151 9.07 -8.84 2.73
C PRO A 151 9.48 -9.84 1.65
N ALA A 152 8.63 -10.84 1.34
CA ALA A 152 8.90 -11.80 0.27
C ALA A 152 8.92 -11.12 -1.10
N LEU A 153 7.96 -10.22 -1.32
CA LEU A 153 7.86 -9.40 -2.53
C LEU A 153 9.03 -8.47 -2.76
N THR A 154 9.52 -7.85 -1.70
CA THR A 154 10.68 -6.95 -1.77
C THR A 154 11.91 -7.72 -2.20
N ARG A 155 12.16 -8.91 -1.62
CA ARG A 155 13.26 -9.80 -2.02
C ARG A 155 13.13 -10.24 -3.47
N LEU A 156 11.97 -10.77 -3.85
CA LEU A 156 11.72 -11.23 -5.21
C LEU A 156 11.91 -10.11 -6.26
N ALA A 157 11.40 -8.91 -5.97
CA ALA A 157 11.57 -7.75 -6.85
C ALA A 157 13.03 -7.29 -6.92
N ALA A 158 13.78 -7.37 -5.81
CA ALA A 158 15.21 -7.10 -5.76
C ALA A 158 16.00 -8.08 -6.65
N ASP A 159 15.74 -9.38 -6.48
CA ASP A 159 16.43 -10.46 -7.20
C ASP A 159 16.18 -10.37 -8.71
N ARG A 160 14.99 -9.93 -9.11
CA ARG A 160 14.62 -9.71 -10.52
C ARG A 160 14.99 -8.31 -11.04
N GLY A 161 15.38 -7.38 -10.18
CA GLY A 161 15.68 -6.00 -10.55
C GLY A 161 14.48 -5.19 -11.10
N ILE A 162 13.25 -5.58 -10.74
CA ILE A 162 12.02 -4.95 -11.24
C ILE A 162 11.36 -4.06 -10.18
N PRO A 163 10.69 -2.96 -10.58
CA PRO A 163 9.88 -2.18 -9.65
C PRO A 163 8.61 -2.93 -9.25
N TRP A 164 8.12 -2.66 -8.03
CA TRP A 164 6.81 -3.14 -7.61
C TRP A 164 5.96 -2.06 -6.94
N LEU A 165 4.64 -2.16 -7.11
CA LEU A 165 3.66 -1.20 -6.63
C LEU A 165 2.61 -1.90 -5.73
N PRO A 166 2.59 -1.63 -4.42
CA PRO A 166 1.51 -2.07 -3.55
C PRO A 166 0.24 -1.26 -3.76
N VAL A 167 -0.90 -1.96 -3.81
CA VAL A 167 -2.24 -1.39 -3.80
C VAL A 167 -3.06 -2.12 -2.73
N ARG A 168 -3.54 -1.39 -1.71
CA ARG A 168 -4.33 -1.99 -0.63
C ARG A 168 -5.41 -1.08 -0.08
N VAL A 169 -6.33 -1.62 0.73
CA VAL A 169 -7.33 -0.80 1.44
C VAL A 169 -7.02 -0.75 2.94
N ASP A 170 -6.90 0.45 3.49
CA ASP A 170 -6.71 0.68 4.92
C ASP A 170 -7.68 1.76 5.43
N ALA A 171 -8.49 1.43 6.44
CA ALA A 171 -9.35 2.34 7.18
C ALA A 171 -10.18 3.33 6.31
N GLY A 172 -10.79 2.83 5.22
CA GLY A 172 -11.59 3.66 4.30
C GLY A 172 -10.77 4.43 3.26
N TRP A 173 -9.50 4.08 3.08
CA TRP A 173 -8.64 4.61 2.04
C TRP A 173 -8.09 3.49 1.18
N VAL A 174 -8.01 3.70 -0.13
CA VAL A 174 -7.13 2.90 -0.97
C VAL A 174 -5.75 3.56 -0.97
N LEU A 175 -4.73 2.80 -0.66
CA LEU A 175 -3.33 3.21 -0.65
C LEU A 175 -2.66 2.63 -1.89
N LEU A 176 -2.08 3.49 -2.73
CA LEU A 176 -1.22 3.09 -3.84
C LEU A 176 0.20 3.54 -3.52
N GLY A 177 1.14 2.62 -3.56
CA GLY A 177 2.54 2.88 -3.25
C GLY A 177 2.91 2.77 -1.76
N PRO A 178 4.18 3.05 -1.45
CA PRO A 178 5.18 3.63 -2.35
C PRO A 178 5.62 2.67 -3.46
N ALA A 179 5.98 3.19 -4.63
CA ALA A 179 6.63 2.37 -5.64
C ALA A 179 8.03 2.01 -5.14
N VAL A 180 8.30 0.71 -5.04
CA VAL A 180 9.53 0.19 -4.48
C VAL A 180 10.44 -0.25 -5.61
N ARG A 181 11.72 0.03 -5.46
CA ARG A 181 12.76 -0.50 -6.34
C ARG A 181 14.00 -0.77 -5.51
N PRO A 182 14.18 -2.00 -5.03
CA PRO A 182 15.43 -2.34 -4.35
C PRO A 182 16.62 -2.11 -5.31
N PRO A 183 17.77 -1.62 -4.84
CA PRO A 183 18.11 -1.32 -3.44
C PRO A 183 17.81 0.14 -3.00
N ALA A 184 17.00 0.90 -3.74
CA ALA A 184 16.71 2.29 -3.40
C ALA A 184 15.81 2.40 -2.16
N ALA A 185 16.17 3.32 -1.25
CA ALA A 185 15.37 3.60 -0.07
C ALA A 185 13.99 4.17 -0.44
N GLY A 186 12.95 3.73 0.28
CA GLY A 186 11.58 4.20 0.05
C GLY A 186 10.57 3.07 -0.09
N CYS A 187 10.51 2.18 0.91
CA CYS A 187 9.64 1.01 0.92
C CYS A 187 8.39 1.22 1.81
N PRO A 188 7.44 0.27 1.82
CA PRO A 188 6.28 0.31 2.72
C PRO A 188 6.66 0.42 4.20
N THR A 189 7.76 -0.20 4.63
CA THR A 189 8.27 -0.12 6.01
C THR A 189 8.71 1.30 6.37
N CYS A 190 9.37 2.03 5.47
CA CYS A 190 9.67 3.45 5.65
C CYS A 190 8.39 4.26 5.89
N VAL A 191 7.35 4.02 5.08
CA VAL A 191 6.05 4.69 5.22
C VAL A 191 5.38 4.35 6.55
N ALA A 192 5.38 3.07 6.95
CA ALA A 192 4.82 2.63 8.21
C ALA A 192 5.51 3.31 9.41
N ARG A 193 6.85 3.27 9.46
CA ARG A 193 7.65 3.94 10.49
C ARG A 193 7.36 5.44 10.59
N ARG A 194 7.33 6.14 9.45
CA ARG A 194 7.02 7.58 9.40
C ARG A 194 5.58 7.87 9.85
N ARG A 195 4.62 7.01 9.48
CA ARG A 195 3.22 7.15 9.89
C ARG A 195 3.06 6.96 11.40
N ASP A 196 3.79 6.02 11.98
CA ASP A 196 3.70 5.71 13.39
C ASP A 196 4.40 6.79 14.24
N ALA A 197 5.55 7.31 13.78
CA ALA A 197 6.21 8.45 14.43
C ALA A 197 5.38 9.76 14.42
N ASN A 198 4.56 9.98 13.39
CA ASN A 198 3.80 11.23 13.22
C ASN A 198 2.38 11.20 13.83
N ARG A 199 1.98 10.12 14.50
CA ARG A 199 0.61 9.97 15.01
C ARG A 199 0.58 9.96 16.53
N ALA A 200 -0.16 10.91 17.09
CA ALA A 200 -0.40 10.98 18.54
C ALA A 200 -1.09 9.74 19.11
N ASP A 201 -1.84 9.00 18.28
CA ASP A 201 -2.55 7.77 18.64
C ASP A 201 -1.83 6.49 18.21
N ALA A 202 -0.52 6.54 17.94
CA ALA A 202 0.26 5.39 17.48
C ALA A 202 0.09 4.17 18.40
N HIS A 203 0.27 4.35 19.71
CA HIS A 203 0.09 3.27 20.69
C HIS A 203 -1.32 2.65 20.65
N GLY A 204 -2.37 3.47 20.49
CA GLY A 204 -3.74 2.97 20.38
C GLY A 204 -3.96 2.14 19.11
N ARG A 205 -3.36 2.56 17.99
CA ARG A 205 -3.39 1.78 16.76
C ARG A 205 -2.60 0.50 16.85
N ASP A 206 -1.45 0.51 17.50
CA ASP A 206 -0.62 -0.68 17.62
C ASP A 206 -1.33 -1.72 18.47
N ALA A 207 -1.96 -1.33 19.59
CA ALA A 207 -2.85 -2.20 20.36
C ALA A 207 -4.03 -2.74 19.52
N MET A 208 -4.62 -1.93 18.64
CA MET A 208 -5.67 -2.40 17.73
C MET A 208 -5.16 -3.36 16.67
N ARG A 209 -3.96 -3.14 16.12
CA ARG A 209 -3.32 -4.04 15.15
C ARG A 209 -2.92 -5.36 15.79
N GLU A 210 -2.38 -5.32 17.01
CA GLU A 210 -2.04 -6.52 17.77
C GLU A 210 -3.29 -7.37 18.02
N ARG A 211 -4.39 -6.74 18.42
CA ARG A 211 -5.64 -7.44 18.74
C ARG A 211 -6.45 -7.89 17.52
N PHE A 212 -6.50 -7.08 16.46
CA PHE A 212 -7.42 -7.26 15.33
C PHE A 212 -6.74 -7.31 13.96
N GLY A 213 -5.41 -7.23 13.89
CA GLY A 213 -4.66 -7.11 12.64
C GLY A 213 -4.91 -8.25 11.66
N ALA A 214 -4.98 -9.49 12.15
CA ALA A 214 -5.29 -10.65 11.31
C ALA A 214 -6.69 -10.56 10.68
N GLU A 215 -7.69 -10.12 11.45
CA GLU A 215 -9.05 -9.92 10.94
C GLU A 215 -9.09 -8.77 9.92
N LEU A 216 -8.43 -7.65 10.23
CA LEU A 216 -8.36 -6.48 9.35
C LEU A 216 -7.59 -6.74 8.05
N ALA A 217 -6.61 -7.64 8.08
CA ALA A 217 -5.87 -8.08 6.90
C ALA A 217 -6.69 -9.06 6.05
N ALA A 218 -7.53 -9.89 6.67
CA ALA A 218 -8.33 -10.87 5.95
C ALA A 218 -9.67 -10.32 5.41
N ARG A 219 -10.22 -9.26 6.03
CA ARG A 219 -11.56 -8.76 5.73
C ARG A 219 -11.55 -7.68 4.64
N PRO A 220 -12.10 -7.95 3.44
CA PRO A 220 -12.25 -6.94 2.40
C PRO A 220 -13.09 -5.76 2.89
N SER A 221 -12.75 -4.55 2.45
CA SER A 221 -13.54 -3.36 2.78
C SER A 221 -14.90 -3.37 2.08
N GLY A 222 -15.98 -3.40 2.85
CA GLY A 222 -17.35 -3.27 2.32
C GLY A 222 -17.64 -1.92 1.66
N LEU A 223 -16.79 -0.91 1.87
CA LEU A 223 -16.93 0.42 1.26
C LEU A 223 -16.29 0.51 -0.13
N LEU A 224 -15.55 -0.50 -0.56
CA LEU A 224 -14.90 -0.50 -1.87
C LEU A 224 -15.93 -0.84 -2.96
N THR A 225 -16.50 0.16 -3.61
CA THR A 225 -17.46 -0.03 -4.72
C THR A 225 -16.77 -0.45 -6.03
N ARG A 226 -17.54 -0.94 -7.01
CA ARG A 226 -17.02 -1.24 -8.37
C ARG A 226 -16.45 0.02 -9.04
N ALA A 227 -17.16 1.14 -8.96
CA ALA A 227 -16.70 2.40 -9.52
C ALA A 227 -15.37 2.86 -8.91
N MET A 228 -15.22 2.71 -7.59
CA MET A 228 -13.96 3.01 -6.90
C MET A 228 -12.83 2.09 -7.37
N ALA A 229 -13.09 0.79 -7.48
CA ALA A 229 -12.10 -0.16 -7.96
C ALA A 229 -11.65 0.13 -9.41
N THR A 230 -12.57 0.51 -10.29
CA THR A 230 -12.24 0.94 -11.66
C THR A 230 -11.37 2.20 -11.67
N ALA A 231 -11.68 3.20 -10.84
CA ALA A 231 -10.88 4.42 -10.73
C ALA A 231 -9.46 4.13 -10.20
N VAL A 232 -9.34 3.28 -9.18
CA VAL A 232 -8.05 2.82 -8.65
C VAL A 232 -7.27 2.07 -9.73
N ALA A 233 -7.92 1.21 -10.50
CA ALA A 233 -7.29 0.43 -11.55
C ALA A 233 -6.69 1.31 -12.65
N ALA A 234 -7.44 2.33 -13.11
CA ALA A 234 -6.93 3.30 -14.06
C ALA A 234 -5.71 4.06 -13.51
N LEU A 235 -5.75 4.45 -12.23
CA LEU A 235 -4.63 5.12 -11.58
C LEU A 235 -3.40 4.21 -11.44
N ALA A 236 -3.59 2.95 -11.05
CA ALA A 236 -2.51 1.97 -10.93
C ALA A 236 -1.85 1.66 -12.29
N ALA A 237 -2.65 1.49 -13.35
CA ALA A 237 -2.16 1.28 -14.70
C ALA A 237 -1.31 2.48 -15.19
N ALA A 238 -1.84 3.70 -15.07
CA ALA A 238 -1.11 4.90 -15.44
C ALA A 238 0.19 5.07 -14.62
N GLU A 239 0.17 4.70 -13.35
CA GLU A 239 1.34 4.79 -12.49
C GLU A 239 2.43 3.78 -12.85
N LEU A 240 2.06 2.56 -13.21
CA LEU A 240 3.01 1.57 -13.72
C LEU A 240 3.61 1.96 -15.08
N ASP A 241 2.81 2.58 -15.95
CA ASP A 241 3.32 3.09 -17.22
C ASP A 241 4.41 4.13 -16.97
N ARG A 242 4.18 5.06 -16.03
CA ARG A 242 5.24 6.00 -15.58
C ARG A 242 6.45 5.28 -15.00
N LEU A 243 6.25 4.27 -14.15
CA LEU A 243 7.38 3.50 -13.56
C LEU A 243 8.23 2.77 -14.60
N ARG A 244 7.64 2.42 -15.75
CA ARG A 244 8.34 1.78 -16.87
C ARG A 244 9.06 2.79 -17.76
N GLU A 245 8.39 3.88 -18.09
CA GLU A 245 8.90 4.92 -18.99
C GLU A 245 9.96 5.79 -18.31
N ASP A 246 9.57 6.49 -17.24
CA ASP A 246 10.45 7.31 -16.41
C ASP A 246 9.97 7.34 -14.96
N ARG A 247 10.70 6.61 -14.13
CA ARG A 247 10.44 6.47 -12.69
C ARG A 247 10.38 7.79 -11.95
N ALA A 248 11.12 8.82 -12.39
CA ALA A 248 11.09 10.13 -11.73
C ALA A 248 9.73 10.84 -11.89
N THR A 249 8.94 10.43 -12.89
CA THR A 249 7.60 10.98 -13.15
C THR A 249 6.50 10.27 -12.39
N ALA A 250 6.78 9.08 -11.84
CA ALA A 250 5.82 8.29 -11.08
C ALA A 250 5.40 9.06 -9.82
N LEU A 251 4.08 9.23 -9.61
CA LEU A 251 3.54 9.96 -8.47
C LEU A 251 3.83 9.28 -7.12
N THR A 252 4.10 7.98 -7.14
CA THR A 252 4.43 7.11 -6.02
C THR A 252 5.94 6.92 -5.81
N ALA A 253 6.79 7.57 -6.63
CA ALA A 253 8.21 7.70 -6.32
C ALA A 253 8.40 8.60 -5.09
N GLY A 254 8.89 8.02 -3.99
CA GLY A 254 9.06 8.72 -2.71
C GLY A 254 7.74 9.23 -2.10
N ALA A 255 6.60 8.66 -2.47
CA ALA A 255 5.28 9.05 -1.98
C ALA A 255 4.30 7.88 -2.01
N LEU A 256 3.19 8.00 -1.28
CA LEU A 256 2.00 7.18 -1.52
C LEU A 256 0.83 8.04 -1.99
N LEU A 257 -0.06 7.46 -2.78
CA LEU A 257 -1.36 8.04 -3.09
C LEU A 257 -2.40 7.47 -2.12
N ARG A 258 -3.25 8.35 -1.61
CA ARG A 258 -4.39 7.99 -0.76
C ARG A 258 -5.67 8.39 -1.47
N LEU A 259 -6.50 7.40 -1.78
CA LEU A 259 -7.84 7.61 -2.32
C LEU A 259 -8.87 7.36 -1.25
N SER A 260 -9.73 8.34 -0.99
CA SER A 260 -10.87 8.14 -0.10
C SER A 260 -11.90 7.24 -0.78
N VAL A 261 -12.26 6.11 -0.16
CA VAL A 261 -13.30 5.23 -0.72
C VAL A 261 -14.68 5.90 -0.73
N ALA A 262 -14.91 6.85 0.18
CA ALA A 262 -16.18 7.55 0.33
C ALA A 262 -16.35 8.71 -0.67
N THR A 263 -15.26 9.43 -1.00
CA THR A 263 -15.33 10.66 -1.81
C THR A 263 -14.60 10.57 -3.14
N GLY A 264 -13.75 9.56 -3.35
CA GLY A 264 -12.85 9.46 -4.49
C GLY A 264 -11.72 10.48 -4.50
N LEU A 265 -11.59 11.31 -3.47
CA LEU A 265 -10.51 12.29 -3.38
C LEU A 265 -9.14 11.59 -3.34
N VAL A 266 -8.28 11.94 -4.29
CA VAL A 266 -6.89 11.50 -4.37
C VAL A 266 -6.00 12.52 -3.67
N ARG A 267 -5.12 12.06 -2.79
CA ARG A 267 -4.05 12.89 -2.20
C ARG A 267 -2.71 12.21 -2.35
N ARG A 268 -1.69 12.98 -2.73
CA ARG A 268 -0.30 12.54 -2.70
C ARG A 268 0.30 12.86 -1.33
N HIS A 269 0.93 11.85 -0.73
CA HIS A 269 1.61 11.96 0.56
C HIS A 269 3.09 11.64 0.36
N PRO A 270 3.93 12.66 0.12
CA PRO A 270 5.37 12.47 0.10
C PRO A 270 5.86 12.04 1.48
N PHE A 271 6.90 11.22 1.51
CA PHE A 271 7.59 10.85 2.73
C PHE A 271 9.10 10.86 2.49
N LEU A 272 9.86 11.01 3.56
CA LEU A 272 11.32 10.91 3.52
C LEU A 272 11.72 9.45 3.78
N PRO A 273 12.35 8.76 2.82
CA PRO A 273 12.91 7.43 3.04
C PRO A 273 13.84 7.41 4.26
N ASP A 274 13.84 6.29 4.97
CA ASP A 274 14.77 6.05 6.08
C ASP A 274 16.02 5.36 5.50
N PRO A 275 17.21 6.00 5.53
CA PRO A 275 18.43 5.38 5.01
C PRO A 275 18.88 4.18 5.86
N LEU A 276 18.34 4.02 7.07
CA LEU A 276 18.59 2.88 7.97
C LEU A 276 17.42 1.89 7.98
N CYS A 277 16.57 1.94 6.96
CA CYS A 277 15.52 0.96 6.76
C CYS A 277 16.15 -0.45 6.58
N PRO A 278 15.61 -1.49 7.25
CA PRO A 278 16.13 -2.85 7.10
C PRO A 278 15.76 -3.52 5.77
N ASP A 279 14.85 -2.92 5.01
CA ASP A 279 14.36 -3.37 3.70
C ASP A 279 14.93 -2.53 2.55
#